data_AF-A0A1B0ALJ3-F1
#
_entry.id   AF-A0A1B0ALJ3-F1
#
_cell.length_a   1.000
_cell.length_b   1.000
_cell.length_c   1.000
_cell.angle_alpha   90.00
_cell.angle_beta   90.00
_cell.angle_gamma   90.00
#
_symmetry.space_group_name_H-M   'P 1'
#
loop_
_entity.id
_entity.type
_entity.pdbx_description
1 polymer ?
#
loop_
_entity_poly.entity_id
_entity_poly.type
_entity_poly.pdbx_seq_one_letter_code
_entity_poly.pdbx_strand_id
1 'polypeptide(L)'
;MKTMKIFFIVLNILVLSLALNYKKYCRLCSNHVACQNSGKFHTDCPQDRRLLEMTSEVRELIVDYHNRERSWVAAGKYGMLKTACRMGTMQWDDELALLAEYNVKRCAVKRDNCLKTLRFPFPGQNIGFSTSLGVRPLKESLEVILKKWYREIEKVHPGIIDSYNENMQ
;
A
#
# COMPACT_ATOMS: atom_id res chain seq x y z
N MET A 1 -36.97 8.31 -15.22
CA MET A 1 -36.37 9.66 -15.41
C MET A 1 -35.79 10.28 -14.13
N LYS A 2 -36.49 10.29 -12.98
CA LYS A 2 -35.95 10.88 -11.72
C LYS A 2 -34.72 10.14 -11.17
N THR A 3 -34.73 8.81 -11.18
CA THR A 3 -33.61 7.93 -10.80
C THR A 3 -32.36 8.15 -11.68
N MET A 4 -32.54 8.33 -12.99
CA MET A 4 -31.45 8.61 -13.93
C MET A 4 -30.79 9.97 -13.65
N LYS A 5 -31.57 11.00 -13.31
CA LYS A 5 -31.04 12.32 -12.92
C LYS A 5 -30.25 12.26 -11.59
N ILE A 6 -30.73 11.50 -10.61
CA ILE A 6 -30.02 11.28 -9.34
C ILE A 6 -28.69 10.58 -9.59
N PHE A 7 -28.67 9.52 -10.41
CA PHE A 7 -27.46 8.81 -10.78
C PHE A 7 -26.44 9.73 -11.48
N PHE A 8 -26.88 10.56 -12.43
CA PHE A 8 -26.02 11.57 -13.07
C PHE A 8 -25.47 12.59 -12.07
N ILE A 9 -26.28 13.08 -11.12
CA ILE A 9 -25.81 14.03 -10.10
C ILE A 9 -24.77 13.38 -9.18
N VAL A 10 -25.03 12.16 -8.70
CA VAL A 10 -24.09 11.40 -7.85
C VAL A 10 -22.78 11.13 -8.59
N LEU A 11 -22.85 10.71 -9.86
CA LEU A 11 -21.67 10.47 -10.69
C LEU A 11 -20.84 11.75 -10.89
N ASN A 12 -21.48 12.89 -11.16
CA ASN A 12 -20.79 14.18 -11.31
C ASN A 12 -20.12 14.64 -10.00
N ILE A 13 -20.80 14.47 -8.86
CA ILE A 13 -20.23 14.79 -7.53
C ILE A 13 -19.00 13.91 -7.24
N LEU A 14 -19.08 12.62 -7.57
CA LEU A 14 -17.97 11.67 -7.38
C LEU A 14 -16.76 12.02 -8.26
N VAL A 15 -16.99 12.41 -9.52
CA VAL A 15 -15.91 12.83 -10.43
C VAL A 15 -15.26 14.13 -9.96
N LEU A 16 -16.05 15.10 -9.47
CA LEU A 16 -15.53 16.37 -8.97
C LEU A 16 -14.71 16.20 -7.68
N SER A 17 -15.13 15.35 -6.75
CA SER A 17 -14.40 15.09 -5.50
C SER A 17 -13.05 14.41 -5.75
N LEU A 18 -12.99 13.47 -6.70
CA LEU A 18 -11.75 12.83 -7.15
C LEU A 18 -10.79 13.85 -7.80
N ALA A 19 -11.29 14.73 -8.66
CA ALA A 19 -10.49 15.76 -9.32
C ALA A 19 -9.93 16.82 -8.34
N LEU A 20 -10.70 17.18 -7.30
CA LEU A 20 -10.24 18.11 -6.26
C LEU A 20 -9.16 17.49 -5.36
N ASN A 21 -9.27 16.19 -5.04
CA ASN A 21 -8.26 15.48 -4.25
C ASN A 21 -6.91 15.38 -4.98
N TYR A 22 -6.92 15.19 -6.31
CA TYR A 22 -5.68 15.18 -7.12
C TYR A 22 -4.85 16.46 -6.95
N LYS A 23 -5.46 17.65 -7.08
CA LYS A 23 -4.73 18.93 -6.97
C LYS A 23 -4.22 19.19 -5.55
N LYS A 24 -4.85 18.61 -4.55
CA LYS A 24 -4.49 18.77 -3.14
C LYS A 24 -3.17 18.09 -2.81
N TYR A 25 -2.96 16.85 -3.26
CA TYR A 25 -1.72 16.12 -3.00
C TYR A 25 -0.49 16.80 -3.60
N CYS A 26 -0.63 17.42 -4.78
CA CYS A 26 0.47 18.14 -5.43
C CYS A 26 0.94 19.39 -4.69
N ARG A 27 0.15 19.88 -3.74
CA ARG A 27 0.57 20.98 -2.85
C ARG A 27 1.33 20.48 -1.62
N LEU A 28 1.25 19.19 -1.31
CA LEU A 28 1.99 18.60 -0.18
C LEU A 28 3.47 18.37 -0.53
N CYS A 29 3.76 18.11 -1.80
CA CYS A 29 5.11 17.99 -2.35
C CYS A 29 5.06 17.97 -3.89
N SER A 30 6.13 18.45 -4.54
CA SER A 30 6.21 18.60 -6.00
C SER A 30 6.16 17.27 -6.77
N ASN A 31 6.74 16.21 -6.22
CA ASN A 31 6.86 14.89 -6.85
C ASN A 31 5.93 13.84 -6.23
N HIS A 32 4.71 14.24 -5.84
CA HIS A 32 3.74 13.32 -5.24
C HIS A 32 3.29 12.23 -6.23
N VAL A 33 3.09 11.00 -5.76
CA VAL A 33 2.66 9.84 -6.57
C VAL A 33 1.35 10.07 -7.35
N ALA A 34 0.45 10.85 -6.75
CA ALA A 34 -0.82 11.24 -7.35
C ALA A 34 -0.71 12.38 -8.39
N CYS A 35 0.41 13.12 -8.44
CA CYS A 35 0.56 14.23 -9.39
C CYS A 35 0.80 13.75 -10.80
N GLN A 36 0.13 14.40 -11.75
CA GLN A 36 0.14 14.04 -13.16
C GLN A 36 -0.25 12.56 -13.41
N ASN A 37 -0.88 11.92 -12.43
CA ASN A 37 -1.37 10.56 -12.53
C ASN A 37 -2.86 10.60 -12.85
N SER A 38 -3.22 10.20 -14.07
CA SER A 38 -4.62 10.17 -14.50
C SER A 38 -5.41 8.99 -13.92
N GLY A 39 -4.81 8.20 -13.01
CA GLY A 39 -5.35 6.94 -12.53
C GLY A 39 -5.38 5.83 -13.59
N LYS A 40 -4.76 6.05 -14.75
CA LYS A 40 -4.58 5.03 -15.79
C LYS A 40 -3.20 4.40 -15.64
N PHE A 41 -3.02 3.24 -16.25
CA PHE A 41 -1.70 2.64 -16.38
C PHE A 41 -0.76 3.55 -17.18
N HIS A 42 0.50 3.59 -16.75
CA HIS A 42 1.57 4.24 -17.50
C HIS A 42 1.80 3.55 -18.85
N THR A 43 2.34 4.30 -19.82
CA THR A 43 2.62 3.79 -21.18
C THR A 43 3.62 2.66 -21.21
N ASP A 44 4.51 2.60 -20.21
CA ASP A 44 5.57 1.60 -20.09
C ASP A 44 5.04 0.25 -19.57
N CYS A 45 3.80 0.20 -19.10
CA CYS A 45 3.19 -1.06 -18.67
C CYS A 45 2.93 -1.99 -19.87
N PRO A 46 3.05 -3.33 -19.69
CA PRO A 46 2.70 -4.31 -20.72
C PRO A 46 1.28 -4.15 -21.29
N GLN A 47 1.06 -4.55 -22.54
CA GLN A 47 -0.26 -4.37 -23.17
C GLN A 47 -1.38 -5.18 -22.50
N ASP A 48 -1.05 -6.37 -21.98
CA ASP A 48 -1.93 -7.31 -21.29
C ASP A 48 -2.04 -7.05 -19.77
N ARG A 49 -1.54 -5.89 -19.30
CA ARG A 49 -1.67 -5.46 -17.91
C ARG A 49 -3.11 -5.49 -17.42
N ARG A 50 -3.29 -5.87 -16.17
CA ARG A 50 -4.56 -5.81 -15.47
C ARG A 50 -4.35 -5.36 -14.04
N LEU A 51 -5.27 -4.55 -13.55
CA LEU A 51 -5.33 -4.22 -12.13
C LEU A 51 -6.14 -5.33 -11.48
N LEU A 52 -5.57 -5.99 -10.49
CA LEU A 52 -6.30 -6.99 -9.71
C LEU A 52 -7.06 -6.27 -8.60
N GLU A 53 -8.34 -6.60 -8.44
CA GLU A 53 -9.20 -5.91 -7.48
C GLU A 53 -8.82 -6.23 -6.04
N MET A 54 -8.66 -5.17 -5.24
CA MET A 54 -8.50 -5.27 -3.80
C MET A 54 -9.89 -5.39 -3.15
N THR A 55 -10.48 -6.59 -3.21
CA THR A 55 -11.76 -6.90 -2.55
C THR A 55 -11.64 -6.80 -1.02
N SER A 56 -12.77 -6.74 -0.30
CA SER A 56 -12.76 -6.71 1.17
C SER A 56 -11.98 -7.89 1.76
N GLU A 57 -12.18 -9.09 1.24
CA GLU A 57 -11.50 -10.31 1.69
C GLU A 57 -9.97 -10.22 1.48
N VAL A 58 -9.52 -9.61 0.38
CA VAL A 58 -8.09 -9.40 0.13
C VAL A 58 -7.50 -8.36 1.08
N ARG A 59 -8.23 -7.27 1.36
CA ARG A 59 -7.82 -6.24 2.33
C ARG A 59 -7.71 -6.83 3.74
N GLU A 60 -8.70 -7.60 4.14
CA GLU A 60 -8.74 -8.31 5.43
C GLU A 60 -7.55 -9.28 5.55
N LEU A 61 -7.29 -10.10 4.53
CA LEU A 61 -6.13 -11.00 4.50
C LEU A 61 -4.81 -10.27 4.74
N ILE A 62 -4.61 -9.10 4.10
CA ILE A 62 -3.38 -8.30 4.27
C ILE A 62 -3.28 -7.76 5.69
N VAL A 63 -4.36 -7.15 6.20
CA VAL A 63 -4.37 -6.54 7.54
C VAL A 63 -4.19 -7.60 8.62
N ASP A 64 -4.89 -8.73 8.51
CA ASP A 64 -4.81 -9.84 9.45
C ASP A 64 -3.42 -10.49 9.47
N TYR A 65 -2.80 -10.65 8.30
CA TYR A 65 -1.42 -11.12 8.21
C TYR A 65 -0.48 -10.20 8.99
N HIS A 66 -0.51 -8.89 8.70
CA HIS A 66 0.36 -7.93 9.39
C HIS A 66 0.08 -7.89 10.90
N ASN A 67 -1.18 -7.89 11.31
CA ASN A 67 -1.55 -7.86 12.73
C ASN A 67 -1.14 -9.12 13.48
N ARG A 68 -1.24 -10.31 12.85
CA ARG A 68 -0.71 -11.54 13.41
C ARG A 68 0.79 -11.44 13.63
N GLU A 69 1.56 -11.13 12.60
CA GLU A 69 3.03 -11.05 12.72
C GLU A 69 3.46 -9.97 13.74
N ARG A 70 2.79 -8.81 13.76
CA ARG A 70 3.02 -7.75 14.77
C ARG A 70 2.74 -8.23 16.19
N SER A 71 1.69 -9.02 16.40
CA SER A 71 1.36 -9.59 17.71
C SER A 71 2.43 -10.58 18.19
N TRP A 72 2.97 -11.40 17.28
CA TRP A 72 4.07 -12.31 17.59
C TRP A 72 5.35 -11.57 18.00
N VAL A 73 5.73 -10.54 17.24
CA VAL A 73 6.87 -9.67 17.59
C VAL A 73 6.63 -8.98 18.93
N ALA A 74 5.44 -8.42 19.14
CA ALA A 74 5.11 -7.72 20.38
C ALA A 74 5.19 -8.61 21.62
N ALA A 75 4.83 -9.89 21.47
CA ALA A 75 4.95 -10.90 22.50
C ALA A 75 6.39 -11.42 22.73
N GLY A 76 7.39 -10.89 22.01
CA GLY A 76 8.79 -11.33 22.13
C GLY A 76 9.01 -12.76 21.64
N LYS A 77 8.15 -13.27 20.75
CA LYS A 77 8.19 -14.67 20.29
C LYS A 77 9.20 -14.93 19.17
N TYR A 78 10.02 -13.94 18.81
CA TYR A 78 10.98 -14.08 17.73
C TYR A 78 12.42 -13.81 18.18
N GLY A 79 13.22 -14.86 18.24
CA GLY A 79 14.66 -14.79 18.48
C GLY A 79 15.02 -14.00 19.74
N MET A 80 15.81 -12.94 19.54
CA MET A 80 16.30 -12.06 20.61
C MET A 80 15.48 -10.75 20.74
N LEU A 81 14.35 -10.64 20.03
CA LEU A 81 13.55 -9.42 20.06
C LEU A 81 12.82 -9.28 21.41
N LYS A 82 12.94 -8.11 22.03
CA LYS A 82 12.25 -7.78 23.28
C LYS A 82 10.74 -7.65 23.04
N THR A 83 9.95 -7.83 24.09
CA THR A 83 8.51 -7.55 24.06
C THR A 83 8.27 -6.06 23.78
N ALA A 84 7.24 -5.75 22.99
CA ALA A 84 6.89 -4.37 22.66
C ALA A 84 5.89 -3.82 23.67
N CYS A 85 6.20 -2.67 24.27
CA CYS A 85 5.28 -2.03 25.24
C CYS A 85 3.99 -1.49 24.59
N ARG A 86 4.03 -1.11 23.30
CA ARG A 86 2.90 -0.44 22.62
C ARG A 86 2.87 -0.70 21.12
N MET A 87 2.58 -1.94 20.72
CA MET A 87 2.39 -2.31 19.31
C MET A 87 0.89 -2.27 18.94
N GLY A 88 0.45 -1.19 18.30
CA GLY A 88 -0.96 -1.02 17.91
C GLY A 88 -1.41 -1.93 16.76
N THR A 89 -2.70 -2.28 16.73
CA THR A 89 -3.34 -3.00 15.62
C THR A 89 -3.48 -2.09 14.41
N MET A 90 -3.07 -2.57 13.24
CA MET A 90 -3.25 -1.88 11.97
C MET A 90 -4.69 -2.02 11.47
N GLN A 91 -5.15 -1.00 10.76
CA GLN A 91 -6.42 -0.98 10.05
C GLN A 91 -6.16 -0.62 8.59
N TRP A 92 -7.05 -1.06 7.72
CA TRP A 92 -7.02 -0.65 6.32
C TRP A 92 -7.35 0.84 6.20
N ASP A 93 -6.66 1.53 5.29
CA ASP A 93 -6.93 2.94 4.98
C ASP A 93 -7.06 3.14 3.47
N ASP A 94 -8.24 3.57 3.02
CA ASP A 94 -8.55 3.69 1.60
C ASP A 94 -7.78 4.82 0.90
N GLU A 95 -7.35 5.87 1.63
CA GLU A 95 -6.53 6.95 1.08
C GLU A 95 -5.14 6.40 0.73
N LEU A 96 -4.51 5.67 1.66
CA LEU A 96 -3.21 5.02 1.41
C LEU A 96 -3.30 3.94 0.33
N ALA A 97 -4.39 3.18 0.29
CA ALA A 97 -4.63 2.18 -0.75
C ALA A 97 -4.70 2.80 -2.16
N LEU A 98 -5.41 3.93 -2.30
CA LEU A 98 -5.47 4.68 -3.55
C LEU A 98 -4.08 5.17 -4.00
N LEU A 99 -3.28 5.67 -3.07
CA LEU A 99 -1.90 6.10 -3.38
C LEU A 99 -1.00 4.93 -3.79
N ALA A 100 -1.15 3.77 -3.15
CA ALA A 100 -0.45 2.55 -3.56
C ALA A 100 -0.87 2.08 -4.96
N GLU A 101 -2.15 2.18 -5.32
CA GLU A 101 -2.64 1.86 -6.67
C GLU A 101 -2.00 2.75 -7.74
N TYR A 102 -1.81 4.05 -7.46
CA TYR A 102 -1.10 4.95 -8.36
C TYR A 102 0.34 4.51 -8.63
N ASN A 103 1.04 3.97 -7.62
CA ASN A 103 2.38 3.39 -7.78
C ASN A 103 2.36 2.14 -8.66
N VAL A 104 1.48 1.17 -8.35
CA VAL A 104 1.37 -0.11 -9.08
C VAL A 104 1.04 0.12 -10.56
N LYS A 105 0.22 1.13 -10.87
CA LYS A 105 -0.14 1.51 -12.25
C LYS A 105 1.05 2.05 -13.07
N ARG A 106 2.23 2.23 -12.49
CA ARG A 106 3.47 2.54 -13.21
C ARG A 106 4.23 1.29 -13.65
N CYS A 107 3.85 0.10 -13.18
CA CYS A 107 4.46 -1.19 -13.50
C CYS A 107 5.98 -1.24 -13.29
N ALA A 108 6.48 -0.46 -12.33
CA ALA A 108 7.88 -0.39 -11.97
C ALA A 108 8.05 -0.73 -10.49
N VAL A 109 9.06 -1.54 -10.15
CA VAL A 109 9.41 -1.87 -8.77
C VAL A 109 10.24 -0.70 -8.20
N LYS A 110 9.58 0.44 -7.96
CA LYS A 110 10.24 1.69 -7.53
C LYS A 110 9.42 2.42 -6.49
N ARG A 111 10.09 2.83 -5.40
CA ARG A 111 9.49 3.64 -4.34
C ARG A 111 9.07 5.01 -4.84
N ASP A 112 7.96 5.51 -4.32
CA ASP A 112 7.53 6.87 -4.58
C ASP A 112 8.37 7.86 -3.77
N ASN A 113 8.73 8.97 -4.40
CA ASN A 113 9.44 10.05 -3.71
C ASN A 113 8.56 10.73 -2.65
N CYS A 114 7.23 10.69 -2.84
CA CYS A 114 6.29 11.31 -1.93
C CYS A 114 4.89 10.70 -2.08
N LEU A 115 4.35 10.21 -0.96
CA LEU A 115 2.99 9.66 -0.83
C LEU A 115 2.25 10.25 0.39
N LYS A 116 2.62 11.48 0.77
CA LYS A 116 2.13 12.16 1.98
C LYS A 116 0.64 12.47 1.86
N THR A 117 -0.09 12.25 2.94
CA THR A 117 -1.47 12.74 3.09
C THR A 117 -1.53 13.83 4.16
N LEU A 118 -2.68 14.49 4.31
CA LEU A 118 -2.87 15.40 5.45
C LEU A 118 -2.89 14.66 6.79
N ARG A 119 -3.43 13.43 6.81
CA ARG A 119 -3.51 12.60 8.02
C ARG A 119 -2.19 11.90 8.32
N PHE A 120 -1.44 11.54 7.27
CA PHE A 120 -0.20 10.80 7.35
C PHE A 120 0.90 11.56 6.61
N PRO A 121 1.61 12.48 7.28
CA PRO A 121 2.64 13.32 6.64
C PRO A 121 3.94 12.56 6.32
N PHE A 122 4.14 11.37 6.88
CA PHE A 122 5.31 10.51 6.64
C PHE A 122 4.90 9.02 6.52
N PRO A 123 4.11 8.64 5.50
CA PRO A 123 3.74 7.25 5.34
C PRO A 123 4.91 6.44 4.77
N GLY A 124 5.15 5.26 5.36
CA GLY A 124 6.12 4.29 4.83
C GLY A 124 5.60 3.54 3.60
N GLN A 125 6.49 2.81 2.93
CA GLN A 125 6.15 2.02 1.75
C GLN A 125 6.98 0.74 1.64
N ASN A 126 6.28 -0.40 1.58
CA ASN A 126 6.86 -1.67 1.15
C ASN A 126 6.46 -1.95 -0.30
N ILE A 127 7.42 -2.40 -1.11
CA ILE A 127 7.18 -2.84 -2.48
C ILE A 127 7.62 -4.30 -2.58
N GLY A 128 6.80 -5.08 -3.27
CA GLY A 128 7.05 -6.50 -3.46
C GLY A 128 6.47 -6.93 -4.80
N PHE A 129 7.13 -7.92 -5.40
CA PHE A 129 6.65 -8.54 -6.62
C PHE A 129 6.79 -10.06 -6.52
N SER A 130 5.92 -10.75 -7.25
CA SER A 130 5.94 -12.19 -7.42
C SER A 130 5.92 -12.49 -8.91
N THR A 131 6.78 -13.41 -9.34
CA THR A 131 6.84 -13.93 -10.70
C THR A 131 6.38 -15.39 -10.70
N SER A 132 5.71 -15.80 -11.78
CA SER A 132 5.24 -17.17 -11.98
C SER A 132 5.19 -17.48 -13.48
N LEU A 133 5.34 -18.76 -13.84
CA LEU A 133 5.27 -19.22 -15.24
C LEU A 133 3.84 -19.16 -15.81
N GLY A 134 2.82 -19.17 -14.93
CA GLY A 134 1.41 -19.04 -15.29
C GLY A 134 0.69 -18.06 -14.39
N VAL A 135 -0.59 -17.82 -14.70
CA VAL A 135 -1.45 -16.95 -13.88
C VAL A 135 -1.62 -17.57 -12.49
N ARG A 136 -1.17 -16.83 -11.47
CA ARG A 136 -1.39 -17.17 -10.06
C ARG A 136 -2.55 -16.32 -9.50
N PRO A 137 -3.43 -16.90 -8.67
CA PRO A 137 -4.43 -16.12 -7.94
C PRO A 137 -3.82 -14.98 -7.12
N LEU A 138 -4.56 -13.90 -6.93
CA LEU A 138 -4.09 -12.72 -6.19
C LEU A 138 -3.66 -13.08 -4.77
N LYS A 139 -4.49 -13.85 -4.03
CA LYS A 139 -4.21 -14.23 -2.64
C LYS A 139 -2.90 -15.02 -2.51
N GLU A 140 -2.66 -16.00 -3.37
CA GLU A 140 -1.41 -16.76 -3.38
C GLU A 140 -0.20 -15.88 -3.72
N SER A 141 -0.36 -14.94 -4.66
CA SER A 141 0.70 -13.98 -5.00
C SER A 141 1.02 -13.04 -3.84
N LEU A 142 0.00 -12.58 -3.13
CA LEU A 142 0.13 -11.76 -1.92
C LEU A 142 0.80 -12.54 -0.80
N GLU A 143 0.41 -13.79 -0.56
CA GLU A 143 1.07 -14.62 0.45
C GLU A 143 2.58 -14.75 0.22
N VAL A 144 3.00 -14.93 -1.04
CA VAL A 144 4.43 -14.98 -1.37
C VAL A 144 5.12 -13.66 -1.02
N ILE A 145 4.51 -12.53 -1.35
CA ILE A 145 5.08 -11.19 -1.06
C ILE A 145 5.12 -10.94 0.45
N LEU A 146 4.02 -11.19 1.17
CA LEU A 146 3.91 -11.02 2.61
C LEU A 146 4.93 -11.87 3.37
N LYS A 147 5.06 -13.16 2.99
CA LYS A 147 6.06 -14.06 3.57
C LYS A 147 7.49 -13.60 3.29
N LYS A 148 7.76 -13.03 2.10
CA LYS A 148 9.09 -12.47 1.78
C LYS A 148 9.43 -11.30 2.68
N TRP A 149 8.53 -10.32 2.82
CA TRP A 149 8.76 -9.18 3.72
C TRP A 149 8.94 -9.65 5.17
N TYR A 150 8.08 -10.55 5.66
CA TYR A 150 8.22 -11.02 7.03
C TYR A 150 9.52 -11.79 7.26
N ARG A 151 9.98 -12.61 6.30
CA ARG A 151 11.23 -13.39 6.43
C ARG A 151 12.46 -12.51 6.67
N GLU A 152 12.44 -11.23 6.30
CA GLU A 152 13.53 -10.30 6.62
C GLU A 152 13.79 -10.17 8.12
N ILE A 153 12.82 -10.53 8.97
CA ILE A 153 12.97 -10.62 10.42
C ILE A 153 14.11 -11.55 10.85
N GLU A 154 14.47 -12.56 10.05
CA GLU A 154 15.62 -13.45 10.28
C GLU A 154 16.96 -12.71 10.31
N LYS A 155 17.02 -11.51 9.73
CA LYS A 155 18.21 -10.66 9.67
C LYS A 155 18.18 -9.54 10.70
N VAL A 156 17.10 -9.42 11.49
CA VAL A 156 16.94 -8.32 12.44
C VAL A 156 17.72 -8.60 13.72
N HIS A 157 18.68 -7.72 14.02
CA HIS A 157 19.39 -7.70 15.29
C HIS A 157 18.69 -6.73 16.27
N PRO A 158 18.64 -6.99 17.58
CA PRO A 158 18.02 -6.09 18.56
C PRO A 158 18.52 -4.64 18.49
N GLY A 159 19.80 -4.44 18.17
CA GLY A 159 20.38 -3.11 17.98
C GLY A 159 19.72 -2.28 16.86
N ILE A 160 19.18 -2.92 15.81
CA ILE A 160 18.41 -2.24 14.74
C ILE A 160 17.07 -1.74 15.29
N ILE A 161 16.45 -2.50 16.20
CA ILE A 161 15.19 -2.11 16.84
C ILE A 161 15.41 -1.01 17.87
N ASP A 162 16.51 -1.11 18.65
CA ASP A 162 16.87 -0.11 19.65
C ASP A 162 17.25 1.24 18.99
N SER A 163 17.82 1.23 17.78
CA SER A 163 18.16 2.44 17.01
C SER A 163 18.09 2.22 15.50
N TYR A 164 16.93 2.46 14.90
CA TYR A 164 16.74 2.36 13.45
C TYR A 164 17.37 3.55 12.71
N ASN A 165 18.13 3.27 11.65
CA ASN A 165 18.68 4.28 10.73
C ASN A 165 18.30 3.91 9.29
N GLU A 166 17.60 4.81 8.61
CA GLU A 166 17.08 4.63 7.25
C GLU A 166 18.19 4.38 6.22
N ASN A 167 19.44 4.78 6.50
CA ASN A 167 20.58 4.54 5.61
C ASN A 167 21.22 3.14 5.76
N MET A 168 20.66 2.26 6.60
CA MET A 168 21.17 0.90 6.83
C MET A 168 20.47 -0.19 5.98
N GLN A 169 19.63 0.20 5.01
CA GLN A 169 19.03 -0.68 4.00
C GLN A 169 19.69 -0.48 2.62
#